data_AF-A0A3B8S2X0-F1
#
_entry.id   AF-A0A3B8S2X0-F1
#
_cell.length_a   1.000
_cell.length_b   1.000
_cell.length_c   1.000
_cell.angle_alpha   90.00
_cell.angle_beta   90.00
_cell.angle_gamma   90.00
#
_symmetry.space_group_name_H-M   'P 1'
#
loop_
_entity.id
_entity.type
_entity.pdbx_description
1 polymer ?
#
loop_
_entity_poly.entity_id
_entity_poly.type
_entity_poly.pdbx_seq_one_letter_code
_entity_poly.pdbx_strand_id
1 'polypeptide(L)'
;NKAGLGEDYVARVNKDVKDLLGTVVNYNLGLEYTVPDLGLRLRGGFFVKPSAYKEDDQNFDKKYFTGGIGFLAEDAVGIDVGFAHGWWKDLGDNYGVNLSRTFQDVSVNHLILTVTYRF
;
A
#
# COMPACT_ATOMS: atom_id res chain seq x y z
N ASN A 1 19.67 1.72 -36.38
CA ASN A 1 18.66 1.61 -35.31
C ASN A 1 19.19 0.81 -34.13
N LYS A 2 20.01 1.44 -33.26
CA LYS A 2 20.30 0.93 -31.92
C LYS A 2 19.53 1.80 -30.93
N ALA A 3 18.22 1.56 -30.85
CA ALA A 3 17.33 2.17 -29.87
C ALA A 3 17.55 1.50 -28.51
N GLY A 4 18.69 1.79 -27.88
CA GLY A 4 19.06 1.19 -26.60
C GLY A 4 19.68 2.24 -25.70
N LEU A 5 18.92 2.64 -24.67
CA LEU A 5 19.42 3.21 -23.41
C LEU A 5 20.58 4.23 -23.52
N GLY A 6 20.58 5.09 -24.54
CA GLY A 6 21.62 6.12 -24.70
C GLY A 6 21.56 7.13 -23.55
N GLU A 7 22.68 7.76 -23.22
CA GLU A 7 22.78 8.74 -22.11
C GLU A 7 21.68 9.82 -22.17
N ASP A 8 21.28 10.25 -23.37
CA ASP A 8 20.19 11.21 -23.56
C ASP A 8 18.81 10.68 -23.13
N TYR A 9 18.56 9.38 -23.29
CA TYR A 9 17.33 8.73 -22.80
C TYR A 9 17.34 8.65 -21.28
N VAL A 10 18.47 8.24 -20.69
CA VAL A 10 18.63 8.16 -19.23
C VAL A 10 18.53 9.56 -18.60
N ALA A 11 19.11 10.58 -19.22
CA ALA A 11 19.05 11.95 -18.76
C ALA A 11 17.62 12.53 -18.82
N ARG A 12 16.84 12.23 -19.87
CA ARG A 12 15.43 12.61 -19.95
C ARG A 12 14.58 11.93 -18.88
N VAL A 13 14.71 10.62 -18.71
CA VAL A 13 13.97 9.88 -17.67
C VAL A 13 14.32 10.40 -16.27
N ASN A 14 15.59 10.69 -16.00
CA ASN A 14 16.00 11.28 -14.73
C ASN A 14 15.41 12.67 -14.49
N LYS A 15 15.28 13.48 -15.55
CA LYS A 15 14.62 14.78 -15.49
C LYS A 15 13.12 14.64 -15.23
N ASP A 16 12.45 13.74 -15.95
CA ASP A 16 11.01 13.47 -15.78
C ASP A 16 10.70 12.94 -14.38
N VAL A 17 11.54 12.04 -13.85
CA VAL A 17 11.45 11.57 -12.45
C VAL A 17 11.58 12.72 -11.47
N LYS A 18 12.54 13.63 -11.68
CA LYS A 18 12.78 14.76 -10.77
C LYS A 18 11.66 15.81 -10.83
N ASP A 19 11.08 16.00 -12.00
CA ASP A 19 10.04 17.02 -12.23
C ASP A 19 8.67 16.50 -11.77
N LEU A 20 8.32 15.24 -12.05
CA LEU A 20 7.00 14.65 -11.77
C LEU A 20 6.86 14.07 -10.36
N LEU A 21 7.92 13.47 -9.80
CA LEU A 21 7.85 12.76 -8.53
C LEU A 21 8.32 13.65 -7.37
N GLY A 22 7.51 13.67 -6.31
CA GLY A 22 7.81 14.31 -5.03
C GLY A 22 8.23 13.30 -3.97
N THR A 23 8.90 13.79 -2.93
CA THR A 23 9.15 13.00 -1.72
C THR A 23 7.81 12.68 -1.05
N VAL A 24 7.50 11.40 -0.89
CA VAL A 24 6.32 10.93 -0.13
C VAL A 24 6.74 10.42 1.23
N VAL A 25 5.94 10.74 2.24
CA VAL A 25 6.10 10.20 3.59
C VAL A 25 4.96 9.22 3.84
N ASN A 26 5.30 7.95 3.98
CA ASN A 26 4.33 6.92 4.33
C ASN A 26 4.14 6.90 5.85
N TYR A 27 2.91 7.14 6.31
CA TYR A 27 2.57 7.08 7.72
C TYR A 27 1.95 5.74 8.04
N ASN A 28 2.54 5.01 8.98
CA ASN A 28 2.02 3.72 9.46
C ASN A 28 1.88 3.82 10.98
N LEU A 29 0.67 3.62 11.48
CA LEU A 29 0.36 3.54 12.90
C LEU A 29 -0.22 2.16 13.19
N GLY A 30 0.28 1.50 14.22
CA GLY A 30 -0.23 0.18 14.59
C GLY A 30 -0.12 -0.08 16.08
N LEU A 31 -1.01 -0.93 16.56
CA LEU A 31 -1.03 -1.45 17.91
C LEU A 31 -1.00 -2.97 17.82
N GLU A 32 -0.09 -3.58 18.58
CA GLU A 32 -0.05 -5.00 18.79
C GLU A 32 -0.28 -5.29 20.28
N TYR A 33 -1.18 -6.23 20.57
CA TYR A 33 -1.48 -6.67 21.92
C TYR A 33 -1.37 -8.20 21.99
N THR A 34 -0.49 -8.69 22.84
CA THR A 34 -0.28 -10.13 23.06
C THR A 34 -0.80 -10.51 24.43
N VAL A 35 -1.63 -11.56 24.49
CA VAL A 35 -2.14 -12.18 25.72
C VAL A 35 -1.35 -13.47 25.95
N PRO A 36 -0.37 -13.48 26.87
CA PRO A 36 0.51 -14.64 27.08
C PRO A 36 -0.25 -15.87 27.56
N ASP A 37 -1.25 -15.69 28.42
CA ASP A 37 -2.01 -16.80 29.04
C ASP A 37 -2.80 -17.65 28.03
N LEU A 38 -3.14 -17.07 26.88
CA LEU A 38 -3.93 -17.72 25.83
C LEU A 38 -3.17 -17.89 24.52
N GLY A 39 -1.90 -17.45 24.43
CA GLY A 39 -1.14 -17.44 23.17
C GLY A 39 -1.75 -16.55 22.08
N LEU A 40 -2.70 -15.67 22.41
CA LEU A 40 -3.42 -14.83 21.45
C LEU A 40 -2.66 -13.54 21.17
N ARG A 41 -2.63 -13.11 19.91
CA ARG A 41 -2.03 -11.87 19.44
C ARG A 41 -3.04 -11.10 18.62
N LEU A 42 -3.31 -9.87 18.99
CA LEU A 42 -4.18 -8.95 18.26
C LEU A 42 -3.33 -7.86 17.65
N ARG A 43 -3.52 -7.60 16.36
CA ARG A 43 -2.83 -6.55 15.61
C ARG A 43 -3.88 -5.65 14.99
N GLY A 44 -3.77 -4.36 15.19
CA GLY A 44 -4.57 -3.36 14.51
C GLY A 44 -3.65 -2.31 13.95
N GLY A 45 -3.91 -1.85 12.73
CA GLY A 45 -3.09 -0.83 12.11
C GLY A 45 -3.87 0.05 11.17
N PHE A 46 -3.32 1.22 10.92
CA PHE A 46 -3.77 2.14 9.91
C PHE A 46 -2.54 2.69 9.20
N PHE A 47 -2.52 2.61 7.87
CA PHE A 47 -1.47 3.22 7.10
C PHE A 47 -2.01 4.11 5.99
N VAL A 48 -1.33 5.23 5.79
CA VAL A 48 -1.61 6.20 4.73
C VAL A 48 -0.38 6.28 3.84
N LYS A 49 -0.59 6.00 2.57
CA LYS A 49 0.42 6.16 1.53
C LYS A 49 -0.01 7.31 0.62
N PRO A 50 0.54 8.52 0.82
CA PRO A 50 0.23 9.64 -0.05
C PRO A 50 0.75 9.41 -1.48
N SER A 51 0.08 10.02 -2.46
CA SER A 51 0.48 9.95 -3.87
C SER A 51 1.83 10.64 -4.09
N ALA A 52 2.67 10.08 -4.98
CA ALA A 52 4.01 10.61 -5.26
C ALA A 52 4.06 11.71 -6.32
N TYR A 53 2.92 12.14 -6.85
CA TYR A 53 2.84 13.19 -7.87
C TYR A 53 2.69 14.57 -7.23
N LYS A 54 3.55 15.52 -7.62
CA LYS A 54 3.60 16.88 -7.03
C LYS A 54 2.38 17.76 -7.29
N GLU A 55 1.55 17.44 -8.28
CA GLU A 55 0.36 18.21 -8.64
C GLU A 55 -0.96 17.53 -8.20
N ASP A 56 -0.88 16.40 -7.49
CA ASP A 56 -2.07 15.67 -7.04
C ASP A 56 -2.58 16.18 -5.69
N ASP A 57 -3.89 16.41 -5.63
CA ASP A 57 -4.63 16.84 -4.44
C ASP A 57 -4.64 15.72 -3.37
N GLN A 58 -4.80 16.05 -2.09
CA GLN A 58 -4.75 15.10 -0.94
C GLN A 58 -5.81 13.99 -0.99
N ASN A 59 -6.73 14.06 -1.96
CA ASN A 59 -7.80 13.09 -2.18
C ASN A 59 -7.34 11.77 -2.80
N PHE A 60 -6.11 11.69 -3.32
CA PHE A 60 -5.51 10.47 -3.89
C PHE A 60 -4.74 9.62 -2.86
N ASP A 61 -4.67 10.08 -1.62
CA ASP A 61 -3.95 9.39 -0.56
C ASP A 61 -4.58 8.03 -0.26
N LYS A 62 -3.80 6.96 -0.44
CA LYS A 62 -4.29 5.60 -0.21
C LYS A 62 -4.33 5.32 1.29
N LYS A 63 -5.54 5.21 1.82
CA LYS A 63 -5.80 4.90 3.23
C LYS A 63 -6.09 3.42 3.35
N TYR A 64 -5.46 2.79 4.33
CA TYR A 64 -5.64 1.38 4.61
C TYR A 64 -5.85 1.16 6.10
N PHE A 65 -6.87 0.39 6.41
CA PHE A 65 -7.10 -0.16 7.73
C PHE A 65 -6.69 -1.63 7.73
N THR A 66 -5.94 -2.04 8.75
CA THR A 66 -5.51 -3.42 8.95
C THR A 66 -5.98 -3.94 10.29
N GLY A 67 -6.41 -5.19 10.31
CA GLY A 67 -6.73 -5.93 11.50
C GLY A 67 -6.19 -7.34 11.36
N GLY A 68 -5.69 -7.91 12.44
CA GLY A 68 -5.17 -9.26 12.44
C GLY A 68 -5.27 -9.91 13.79
N ILE A 69 -5.45 -11.22 13.77
CA ILE A 69 -5.40 -12.08 14.94
C ILE A 69 -4.38 -13.18 14.69
N GLY A 70 -3.58 -13.47 15.69
CA GLY A 70 -2.62 -14.55 15.71
C GLY A 70 -2.84 -15.43 16.92
N PHE A 71 -2.51 -16.71 16.78
CA PHE A 71 -2.52 -17.69 17.84
C PHE A 71 -1.18 -18.41 17.84
N LEU A 72 -0.59 -18.56 19.02
CA LEU A 72 0.64 -19.30 19.24
C LEU A 72 0.33 -20.51 20.11
N ALA A 73 0.41 -21.70 19.50
CA ALA A 73 0.24 -22.97 20.17
C ALA A 73 1.61 -23.51 20.62
N GLU A 74 1.74 -23.76 21.92
CA GLU A 74 2.90 -24.43 22.55
C GLU A 74 4.25 -23.80 22.20
N ASP A 75 4.28 -22.49 21.93
CA ASP A 75 5.44 -21.73 21.42
C ASP A 75 6.10 -22.26 20.13
N ALA A 76 5.58 -23.36 19.57
CA ALA A 76 6.13 -24.07 18.41
C ALA A 76 5.36 -23.76 17.12
N VAL A 77 4.04 -23.58 17.19
CA VAL A 77 3.19 -23.34 16.01
C VAL A 77 2.48 -22.00 16.14
N GLY A 78 2.78 -21.06 15.24
CA GLY A 78 2.08 -19.79 15.12
C GLY A 78 1.14 -19.79 13.91
N ILE A 79 -0.10 -19.36 14.10
CA ILE A 79 -1.06 -19.12 13.01
C ILE A 79 -1.45 -17.65 13.09
N ASP A 80 -1.35 -16.92 11.99
CA ASP A 80 -1.75 -15.52 11.90
C ASP A 80 -2.72 -15.33 10.75
N VAL A 81 -3.81 -14.62 11.00
CA VAL A 81 -4.80 -14.20 10.01
C VAL A 81 -4.86 -12.68 10.04
N GLY A 82 -4.59 -12.06 8.91
CA GLY A 82 -4.64 -10.62 8.69
C GLY A 82 -5.68 -10.27 7.64
N PHE A 83 -6.35 -9.15 7.85
CA PHE A 83 -7.23 -8.51 6.89
C PHE A 83 -6.79 -7.06 6.71
N ALA A 84 -6.71 -6.60 5.48
CA ALA A 84 -6.44 -5.21 5.15
C ALA A 84 -7.48 -4.71 4.16
N HIS A 85 -8.14 -3.62 4.51
CA HIS A 85 -9.07 -2.91 3.66
C HIS A 85 -8.47 -1.55 3.29
N GLY A 86 -8.29 -1.32 1.99
CA GLY A 86 -7.82 -0.07 1.43
C GLY A 86 -8.91 0.62 0.63
N TRP A 87 -8.98 1.94 0.73
CA TRP A 87 -9.86 2.76 -0.09
C TRP A 87 -9.13 4.03 -0.53
N TRP A 88 -9.29 4.37 -1.81
CA TRP A 88 -8.78 5.62 -2.39
C TRP A 88 -9.61 6.03 -3.60
N LYS A 89 -9.51 7.30 -3.96
CA LYS A 89 -10.03 7.82 -5.22
C LYS A 89 -8.93 7.74 -6.27
N ASP A 90 -9.29 7.35 -7.48
CA ASP A 90 -8.38 7.27 -8.62
C ASP A 90 -8.95 8.10 -9.79
N LEU A 91 -8.07 8.67 -10.61
CA LEU A 91 -8.46 9.37 -11.83
C LEU A 91 -8.62 8.34 -12.94
N GLY A 92 -9.87 8.11 -13.37
CA GLY A 92 -10.14 7.33 -14.58
C GLY A 92 -10.05 8.24 -15.80
N ASP A 93 -8.98 8.10 -16.60
CA ASP A 93 -8.93 8.66 -17.94
C ASP A 93 -9.73 7.79 -18.90
N ASN A 94 -10.76 8.39 -19.51
CA ASN A 94 -11.55 7.75 -20.54
C ASN A 94 -10.82 7.97 -21.87
N TYR A 95 -10.41 6.90 -22.56
CA TYR A 95 -9.72 7.00 -23.85
C TYR A 95 -10.68 7.58 -24.93
N GLY A 96 -10.68 8.91 -25.09
CA GLY A 96 -11.45 9.63 -26.10
C GLY A 96 -11.20 11.14 -26.09
N VAL A 97 -11.28 11.78 -27.25
CA VAL A 97 -11.23 13.25 -27.36
C VAL A 97 -12.50 13.85 -26.75
N ASN A 98 -12.35 14.85 -25.87
CA ASN A 98 -13.43 15.68 -25.31
C ASN A 98 -14.35 15.00 -24.25
N LEU A 99 -13.83 14.12 -23.39
CA LEU A 99 -14.61 13.52 -22.29
C LEU A 99 -14.11 13.93 -20.91
N SER A 100 -15.08 14.17 -20.00
CA SER A 100 -14.88 14.63 -18.62
C SER A 100 -14.17 13.56 -17.78
N ARG A 101 -13.15 13.96 -16.99
CA ARG A 101 -12.48 13.10 -16.00
C ARG A 101 -13.52 12.46 -15.08
N THR A 102 -13.53 11.14 -14.97
CA THR A 102 -14.40 10.41 -14.04
C THR A 102 -13.62 10.02 -12.79
N PHE A 103 -14.13 10.40 -11.63
CA PHE A 103 -13.59 9.95 -10.34
C PHE A 103 -14.03 8.50 -10.12
N GLN A 104 -13.07 7.59 -9.98
CA GLN A 104 -13.35 6.20 -9.67
C GLN A 104 -12.98 5.92 -8.21
N ASP A 105 -13.96 5.46 -7.43
CA ASP A 105 -13.70 4.96 -6.08
C ASP A 105 -13.14 3.53 -6.17
N VAL A 106 -11.90 3.35 -5.73
CA VAL A 106 -11.21 2.06 -5.72
C VAL A 106 -11.18 1.55 -4.29
N SER A 107 -11.71 0.34 -4.09
CA SER A 107 -11.63 -0.38 -2.82
C SER A 107 -10.92 -1.71 -3.03
N VAL A 108 -9.99 -2.05 -2.13
CA VAL A 108 -9.22 -3.29 -2.20
C VAL A 108 -9.24 -3.99 -0.86
N ASN A 109 -9.50 -5.29 -0.91
CA ASN A 109 -9.51 -6.17 0.25
C ASN A 109 -8.38 -7.18 0.10
N HIS A 110 -7.52 -7.28 1.11
CA HIS A 110 -6.50 -8.30 1.20
C HIS A 110 -6.76 -9.16 2.43
N LEU A 111 -6.77 -10.48 2.21
CA LEU A 111 -6.77 -11.46 3.28
C LEU A 111 -5.42 -12.18 3.24
N ILE A 112 -4.75 -12.24 4.39
CA ILE A 112 -3.40 -12.77 4.56
C ILE A 112 -3.49 -13.87 5.61
N LEU A 113 -2.97 -15.05 5.29
CA LEU A 113 -2.86 -16.16 6.22
C LEU A 113 -1.41 -16.62 6.26
N THR A 114 -0.88 -16.73 7.48
CA THR A 114 0.51 -17.11 7.72
C THR A 114 0.54 -18.24 8.74
N VAL A 115 1.33 -19.27 8.46
CA VAL A 115 1.62 -20.35 9.41
C VAL A 115 3.12 -20.37 9.64
N THR A 116 3.52 -20.36 10.90
CA THR A 116 4.91 -20.37 11.36
C THR A 116 5.14 -21.61 12.20
N TYR A 117 6.21 -22.33 11.95
CA TYR A 117 6.66 -23.44 12.79
C TYR A 117 8.08 -23.17 13.27
N ARG A 118 8.33 -23.32 14.57
CA ARG A 118 9.62 -23.12 15.23
C ARG A 118 10.12 -24.47 15.75
N PHE A 119 11.34 -24.83 15.37
CA PHE A 119 12.04 -26.08 15.73
C PHE A 119 13.22 -25.80 16.65
#